data_AF-A0A429XZF6-F1
#
_entry.id   AF-A0A429XZF6-F1
#
_cell.length_a   1.000
_cell.length_b   1.000
_cell.length_c   1.000
_cell.angle_alpha   90.00
_cell.angle_beta   90.00
_cell.angle_gamma   90.00
#
_symmetry.space_group_name_H-M   'P 1'
#
loop_
_entity.id
_entity.type
_entity.pdbx_description
1 polymer ?
#
loop_
_entity_poly.entity_id
_entity_poly.type
_entity_poly.pdbx_seq_one_letter_code
_entity_poly.pdbx_strand_id
1 'polypeptide(L)' 'MAFLSDVTGIYDYKDIGFGMVPAAEVHRFFLTVLGGSTAHVMTAEDFIEKVEETVSVERV' A
#
# COMPACT_ATOMS: atom_id res chain seq x y z
N MET A 1 -8.11 0.15 7.83
CA MET A 1 -7.75 1.02 6.69
C MET A 1 -7.10 0.15 5.63
N ALA A 2 -7.56 0.21 4.38
CA ALA A 2 -6.88 -0.42 3.24
C ALA A 2 -5.87 0.57 2.65
N PHE A 3 -4.65 0.11 2.35
CA PHE A 3 -3.63 0.90 1.64
C PHE A 3 -3.27 0.14 0.36
N LEU A 4 -3.52 0.75 -0.79
CA LEU A 4 -3.41 0.08 -2.08
C LEU A 4 -1.98 0.23 -2.64
N SER A 5 -1.28 -0.88 -2.80
CA SER A 5 0.16 -0.92 -3.07
C SER A 5 0.55 -0.49 -4.49
N ASP A 6 -0.38 -0.62 -5.43
CA ASP A 6 -0.22 -0.50 -6.88
C ASP A 6 -0.85 0.77 -7.47
N VAL A 7 -1.67 1.48 -6.69
CA VAL A 7 -2.26 2.78 -7.07
C VAL A 7 -1.80 3.94 -6.18
N THR A 8 -0.72 3.71 -5.43
CA THR A 8 0.00 4.75 -4.68
C THR A 8 1.45 4.80 -5.14
N GLY A 9 2.11 5.94 -4.93
CA GLY A 9 3.51 6.12 -5.30
C GLY A 9 4.19 7.16 -4.43
N ILE A 10 5.52 7.20 -4.53
CA ILE A 10 6.38 8.12 -3.80
C ILE A 10 7.54 8.60 -4.69
N TYR A 11 8.36 9.51 -4.19
CA TYR A 11 9.48 10.12 -4.89
C TYR A 11 10.83 9.75 -4.24
N ASP A 12 11.93 10.00 -4.95
CA ASP A 12 13.29 9.78 -4.45
C ASP A 12 13.60 10.72 -3.28
N TYR A 13 14.19 10.18 -2.22
CA TYR A 13 14.67 10.97 -1.09
C TYR A 13 16.13 11.34 -1.31
N LYS A 14 16.41 12.64 -1.37
CA LYS A 14 17.77 13.16 -1.46
C LYS A 14 18.60 12.72 -0.26
N ASP A 15 19.90 12.60 -0.47
CA ASP A 15 20.84 12.33 0.61
C ASP A 15 20.82 13.46 1.66
N ILE A 16 20.63 13.09 2.92
CA ILE A 16 20.69 13.98 4.09
C ILE A 16 21.81 13.58 5.07
N GLY A 17 22.77 12.78 4.64
CA GLY A 17 23.88 12.24 5.44
C GLY A 17 23.93 10.71 5.51
N PHE A 18 23.09 9.99 4.77
CA PHE A 18 22.93 8.53 4.82
C PHE A 18 22.85 7.87 3.43
N GLY A 19 23.12 8.62 2.36
CA GLY A 19 22.92 8.19 0.99
C GLY A 19 21.55 8.57 0.45
N MET A 20 21.45 8.72 -0.87
CA MET A 20 20.18 8.89 -1.58
C MET A 20 19.39 7.58 -1.55
N VAL A 21 18.07 7.67 -1.37
CA VAL A 21 17.18 6.51 -1.36
C VAL A 21 16.19 6.60 -2.53
N PRO A 22 16.22 5.66 -3.49
CA PRO A 22 15.30 5.64 -4.61
C PRO A 22 13.84 5.41 -4.19
N ALA A 23 12.89 5.98 -4.94
CA ALA A 23 11.46 5.90 -4.70
C ALA A 23 10.97 4.45 -4.55
N ALA A 24 11.49 3.52 -5.37
CA ALA A 24 11.11 2.10 -5.29
C ALA A 24 11.47 1.46 -3.95
N GLU A 25 12.62 1.83 -3.38
CA GLU A 25 13.06 1.35 -2.08
C GLU A 25 12.24 1.97 -0.94
N VAL A 26 11.98 3.27 -1.01
CA VAL A 26 11.11 3.97 -0.06
C VAL A 26 9.69 3.37 -0.08
N HIS A 27 9.11 3.17 -1.27
CA HIS A 27 7.77 2.59 -1.44
C HIS A 27 7.68 1.21 -0.80
N ARG A 28 8.62 0.31 -1.14
CA ARG A 28 8.69 -1.04 -0.55
C ARG A 28 8.77 -1.01 0.98
N PHE A 29 9.60 -0.11 1.53
CA PHE A 29 9.77 0.01 2.97
C PHE A 29 8.48 0.49 3.66
N PHE A 30 7.82 1.52 3.12
CA PHE A 30 6.55 2.01 3.67
C PHE A 30 5.45 0.95 3.60
N LEU A 31 5.31 0.21 2.50
CA LEU A 31 4.34 -0.89 2.42
C LEU A 31 4.57 -1.93 3.52
N THR A 32 5.83 -2.23 3.85
CA THR A 32 6.18 -3.17 4.92
C THR A 32 5.79 -2.62 6.30
N VAL A 33 6.14 -1.36 6.59
CA VAL A 33 5.80 -0.71 7.87
C VAL A 33 4.29 -0.61 8.04
N LEU A 34 3.58 -0.14 7.01
CA LEU A 34 2.13 -0.01 7.02
C LEU A 34 1.45 -1.36 7.23
N GLY A 35 1.82 -2.36 6.42
CA GLY A 35 1.27 -3.72 6.49
C GLY A 35 1.53 -4.43 7.82
N GLY A 36 2.67 -4.15 8.44
CA GLY A 36 3.03 -4.73 9.75
C GLY A 36 2.44 -4.02 10.96
N SER A 37 1.81 -2.85 10.81
CA SER A 37 1.43 -2.03 11.98
C SER A 37 0.09 -1.32 11.91
N THR A 38 -0.27 -0.69 10.79
CA THR A 38 -1.27 0.38 10.78
C THR A 38 -2.31 0.26 9.68
N ALA A 39 -2.04 -0.52 8.62
CA ALA A 39 -2.97 -0.70 7.52
C ALA A 39 -2.93 -2.13 6.97
N HIS A 40 -4.01 -2.52 6.29
CA HIS A 40 -4.02 -3.72 5.46
C HIS A 40 -3.54 -3.32 4.07
N VAL A 41 -2.34 -3.76 3.71
CA VAL A 41 -1.75 -3.51 2.39
C VAL A 41 -2.23 -4.58 1.42
N MET A 42 -2.77 -4.17 0.28
CA MET A 42 -3.32 -5.05 -0.76
C MET A 42 -3.22 -4.38 -2.14
N THR A 43 -3.47 -5.10 -3.23
CA THR A 43 -3.61 -4.48 -4.56
C THR A 43 -4.99 -3.84 -4.72
N ALA A 44 -5.15 -2.98 -5.73
CA ALA A 44 -6.46 -2.43 -6.09
C ALA A 44 -7.43 -3.54 -6.54
N GLU A 45 -6.91 -4.57 -7.23
CA GLU A 45 -7.68 -5.75 -7.65
C GLU A 45 -8.25 -6.50 -6.43
N ASP A 46 -7.39 -6.86 -5.46
CA ASP A 46 -7.81 -7.53 -4.21
C ASP A 46 -8.87 -6.71 -3.46
N PHE A 47 -8.74 -5.38 -3.48
CA PHE A 47 -9.69 -4.50 -2.81
C PHE A 47 -11.06 -4.50 -3.49
N ILE A 48 -11.09 -4.47 -4.83
CA ILE A 48 -12.33 -4.54 -5.61
C ILE A 48 -13.04 -5.86 -5.32
N GLU A 49 -12.34 -6.99 -5.43
CA GLU A 49 -12.92 -8.32 -5.14
C GLU A 49 -13.53 -8.37 -3.74
N LYS A 50 -12.80 -7.89 -2.73
CA LYS A 50 -13.27 -7.86 -1.34
C LYS A 50 -14.54 -7.01 -1.14
N VAL A 51 -14.65 -5.88 -1.84
CA VAL A 51 -15.84 -5.02 -1.78
C VAL A 51 -17.03 -5.70 -2.46
N GLU A 52 -16.82 -6.32 -3.62
CA GLU A 52 -17.88 -7.03 -4.34
C GLU A 52 -18.43 -8.22 -3.54
N GLU A 53 -17.54 -9.00 -2.91
CA GLU A 53 -17.94 -10.08 -1.99
C GLU A 53 -18.81 -9.53 -0.84
N THR A 54 -18.38 -8.43 -0.21
CA THR A 54 -19.13 -7.83 0.90
C THR A 54 -20.54 -7.40 0.47
N VAL A 55 -20.67 -6.77 -0.70
CA VAL A 55 -21.98 -6.34 -1.25
C VAL A 55 -22.87 -7.54 -1.57
N SER A 56 -22.29 -8.66 -2.01
CA SER A 56 -23.05 -9.88 -2.29
C SER A 56 -23.64 -10.51 -1.03
N VAL A 57 -22.92 -10.45 0.10
CA VAL A 57 -23.38 -10.97 1.40
C VAL A 57 -24.50 -10.11 1.99
N GLU A 58 -24.42 -8.77 1.91
CA GLU A 58 -25.46 -7.88 2.44
C GLU A 58 -26.80 -7.96 1.68
N ARG A 59 -26.82 -8.55 0.49
CA ARG A 59 -28.03 -8.69 -0.34
C ARG A 59 -28.79 -10.00 -0.11
N VAL A 60 -28.29 -10.90 0.75
CA VAL A 60 -28.91 -12.19 1.13
C VAL A 60 -29.59 -12.06 2.48
#